data_AF-A0A3N0AUX2-F1
#
_entry.id   AF-A0A3N0AUX2-F1
#
_cell.length_a   1.000
_cell.length_b   1.000
_cell.length_c   1.000
_cell.angle_alpha   90.00
_cell.angle_beta   90.00
_cell.angle_gamma   90.00
#
_symmetry.space_group_name_H-M   'P 1'
#
loop_
_entity.id
_entity.type
_entity.pdbx_description
1 polymer ?
#
loop_
_entity_poly.entity_id
_entity_poly.type
_entity_poly.pdbx_seq_one_letter_code
_entity_poly.pdbx_strand_id
1 'polypeptide(L)' 'MKSENPLPASEIVRIMPTDDDIDGLFSSASKDAGKGEDTPDRYGSGIVWEEFHMPTNYRQ' A
#
# COMPACT_ATOMS: atom_id res chain seq x y z
N MET A 1 -2.34 -1.62 -12.86
CA MET A 1 -2.31 -0.18 -13.19
C MET A 1 -2.08 -0.01 -14.69
N LYS A 2 -2.94 0.74 -15.38
CA LYS A 2 -2.70 1.22 -16.74
C LYS A 2 -2.88 2.74 -16.67
N SER A 3 -1.77 3.47 -16.78
CA SER A 3 -1.84 4.92 -17.01
C SER A 3 -2.17 5.13 -18.47
N GLU A 4 -3.10 6.03 -18.79
CA GLU A 4 -3.45 6.36 -20.18
C GLU A 4 -2.28 6.98 -20.95
N ASN A 5 -1.29 7.55 -20.23
CA ASN A 5 -0.04 8.04 -20.78
C ASN A 5 1.10 7.74 -19.79
N PRO A 6 1.68 6.51 -19.82
CA PRO A 6 2.80 6.20 -18.95
C PRO A 6 4.03 6.99 -19.37
N LEU A 7 4.81 7.44 -18.39
CA LEU A 7 6.11 8.04 -18.67
C LEU A 7 7.02 7.04 -19.42
N PRO A 8 7.97 7.53 -20.22
CA PRO A 8 9.02 6.68 -20.79
C PRO A 8 9.72 5.86 -19.70
N ALA A 9 10.14 4.64 -20.01
CA ALA A 9 10.80 3.77 -19.03
C ALA A 9 12.03 4.40 -18.38
N SER A 10 12.82 5.17 -19.16
CA SER A 10 13.97 5.92 -18.65
C SER A 10 13.57 6.99 -17.64
N GLU A 11 12.43 7.64 -17.85
CA GLU A 11 11.88 8.65 -16.96
C GLU A 11 11.36 8.01 -15.68
N ILE A 12 10.65 6.89 -15.79
CA ILE A 12 10.21 6.10 -14.63
C ILE A 12 11.42 5.73 -13.78
N VAL A 13 12.45 5.10 -14.35
CA VAL A 13 13.64 4.68 -13.59
C VAL A 13 14.36 5.87 -12.96
N ARG A 14 14.39 7.04 -13.63
CA ARG A 14 15.00 8.26 -13.10
C ARG A 14 14.27 8.83 -11.88
N ILE A 15 12.95 8.73 -11.85
CA ILE A 15 12.12 9.33 -10.78
C ILE A 15 11.70 8.30 -9.71
N MET A 16 11.99 7.02 -9.92
CA MET A 16 11.68 5.99 -8.94
C MET A 16 12.46 6.29 -7.65
N PRO A 17 11.78 6.32 -6.49
CA PRO A 17 12.44 6.51 -5.22
C PRO A 17 13.40 5.36 -4.95
N THR A 18 14.52 5.67 -4.31
CA THR A 18 15.46 4.68 -3.79
C THR A 18 14.93 4.07 -2.49
N ASP A 19 15.54 2.96 -2.05
CA ASP A 19 15.18 2.35 -0.76
C ASP A 19 15.35 3.34 0.40
N ASP A 20 16.41 4.17 0.37
CA ASP A 20 16.65 5.21 1.38
C ASP A 20 15.56 6.30 1.38
N ASP A 21 15.05 6.68 0.20
CA ASP A 21 13.94 7.65 0.08
C ASP A 21 12.66 7.08 0.69
N ILE A 22 12.41 5.78 0.48
CA ILE A 22 11.27 5.06 1.05
C ILE A 22 11.40 4.95 2.56
N ASP A 23 12.58 4.60 3.08
CA ASP A 23 12.84 4.51 4.52
C ASP A 23 12.66 5.86 5.22
N GLY A 24 13.10 6.94 4.56
CA GLY A 24 12.87 8.31 5.02
C GLY A 24 11.39 8.68 5.08
N LEU A 25 10.64 8.35 4.02
CA LEU A 25 9.19 8.58 3.94
C LEU A 25 8.41 7.77 4.97
N PHE A 26 8.77 6.49 5.17
CA PHE A 26 8.15 5.64 6.17
C PHE A 26 8.41 6.17 7.58
N SER A 27 9.65 6.58 7.85
CA SER A 27 10.04 7.13 9.15
C SER A 27 9.36 8.46 9.48
N SER A 28 9.07 9.31 8.49
CA SER A 28 8.32 10.55 8.70
C SER A 28 6.83 10.28 8.91
N ALA A 29 6.20 9.50 8.03
CA ALA A 29 4.78 9.15 8.13
C ALA A 29 4.45 8.39 9.43
N SER A 30 5.35 7.53 9.91
CA SER A 30 5.18 6.79 11.17
C SER A 30 5.23 7.67 12.41
N LYS A 31 5.86 8.86 12.34
CA LYS A 31 5.89 9.83 13.44
C LYS A 31 4.63 10.69 13.48
N ASP A 32 4.06 11.00 12.32
CA ASP A 32 2.83 11.80 12.18
C ASP A 32 1.55 10.99 12.46
N ALA A 33 1.64 9.65 12.46
CA ALA A 33 0.62 8.75 12.99
C ALA A 33 0.55 8.83 14.53
N GLY A 34 0.32 10.03 15.06
CA GLY A 34 -0.13 10.20 16.43
C GLY A 34 -1.40 9.38 16.64
N LYS A 35 -1.43 8.61 17.72
CA LYS A 35 -2.61 7.89 18.23
C LYS A 35 -3.76 8.87 18.48
N GLY A 36 -4.52 9.21 17.45
CA GLY A 36 -5.86 9.75 17.61
C GLY A 36 -6.81 8.59 17.90
N GLU A 37 -7.75 8.76 18.83
CA GLU A 37 -8.75 7.74 19.20
C GLU A 37 -9.61 7.23 18.04
N ASP A 38 -9.50 7.83 16.84
CA ASP A 38 -10.32 7.56 15.66
C ASP A 38 -9.51 7.18 14.40
N THR A 39 -8.21 6.90 14.56
CA THR A 39 -7.40 6.32 13.47
C THR A 39 -7.60 4.80 13.46
N PRO A 40 -8.01 4.18 12.33
CA PRO A 40 -8.04 2.72 12.25
C PRO A 40 -6.66 2.16 12.61
N ASP A 41 -6.64 1.11 13.43
CA ASP A 41 -5.43 0.49 13.99
C ASP A 41 -4.55 -0.12 12.88
N ARG A 42 -3.91 0.68 12.02
CA ARG A 42 -3.10 0.25 10.87
C ARG A 42 -3.93 -0.20 9.66
N TYR A 43 -3.40 0.13 8.48
CA TYR A 43 -3.85 -0.42 7.21
C TYR A 43 -3.86 -1.96 7.30
N GLY A 44 -5.03 -2.59 7.13
CA GLY A 44 -5.19 -4.05 7.17
C GLY A 44 -5.62 -4.67 8.50
N SER A 45 -5.85 -3.89 9.58
CA SER A 45 -6.47 -4.42 10.81
C SER A 45 -7.99 -4.45 10.79
N GLY A 46 -8.60 -3.61 9.94
CA GLY A 46 -10.06 -3.50 9.83
C GLY A 46 -10.70 -4.41 8.78
N ILE A 47 -9.91 -5.03 7.90
CA ILE A 47 -10.43 -5.92 6.85
C ILE A 47 -9.74 -7.27 6.97
N VAL A 48 -10.49 -8.26 7.47
CA VAL A 48 -10.09 -9.66 7.36
C VAL A 48 -10.30 -10.06 5.90
N TRP A 49 -9.21 -10.33 5.18
CA TRP A 49 -9.27 -10.72 3.77
C TRP A 49 -10.16 -11.95 3.50
N GLU A 50 -10.40 -12.79 4.51
CA GLU A 50 -11.33 -13.92 4.44
C GLU A 50 -12.80 -13.50 4.25
N GLU A 51 -13.20 -12.29 4.66
CA GLU A 51 -14.56 -11.78 4.44
C GLU A 51 -14.90 -11.58 2.96
N PHE A 52 -13.88 -11.42 2.10
CA PHE A 52 -14.06 -11.19 0.67
C PHE A 52 -13.94 -12.46 -0.19
N HIS A 53 -13.55 -13.60 0.40
CA HIS A 53 -13.40 -14.86 -0.32
C HIS A 53 -14.45 -15.88 0.11
N MET A 54 -15.52 -16.01 -0.68
CA MET A 54 -16.37 -17.21 -0.62
C MET A 54 -15.55 -18.41 -1.13
N PRO A 55 -15.35 -19.47 -0.33
CA PRO A 55 -14.67 -20.67 -0.80
C PRO A 55 -15.49 -21.28 -1.95
N THR A 56 -14.85 -21.44 -3.11
CA THR A 56 -15.44 -22.16 -4.23
C THR A 56 -15.40 -23.65 -3.90
N ASN A 57 -16.55 -24.21 -3.51
CA ASN A 57 -16.68 -25.63 -3.24
C ASN A 57 -16.67 -26.40 -4.57
N TYR A 58 -15.53 -26.98 -4.91
CA TYR A 58 -15.49 -28.02 -5.94
C TYR A 58 -16.11 -29.29 -5.35
N ARG A 59 -17.26 -29.71 -5.87
CA ARG A 59 -17.83 -31.02 -5.55
C ARG A 59 -16.89 -32.09 -6.14
N GLN A 60 -16.35 -32.95 -5.30
CA GLN A 60 -15.71 -34.21 -5.72
C GLN A 60 -16.75 -35.22 -6.20
#